data_AF-A0A973EKM2-F1
#
_entry.id   AF-A0A973EKM2-F1
#
_cell.length_a   1.000
_cell.length_b   1.000
_cell.length_c   1.000
_cell.angle_alpha   90.00
_cell.angle_beta   90.00
_cell.angle_gamma   90.00
#
_symmetry.space_group_name_H-M   'P 1'
#
loop_
_entity.id
_entity.type
_entity.pdbx_description
1 polymer ?
#
loop_
_entity_poly.entity_id
_entity_poly.type
_entity_poly.pdbx_seq_one_letter_code
_entity_poly.pdbx_strand_id
1 'polypeptide(L)'
;MFRKLLFNPIILILSIILLFACKESVNLITIKNIVTKNIIKLPLPSKGIIDCTVKIINIEDKVYALVKFYPQDNLIYIYDLKTKNILRKIKLALKIENFQFNGNDSLWVFFHSSNYYNYDSALALINFNGEVLQYYGFYHPNILSIKKNPSLLTNNINTSILDSVLFLYNNGYLNKLLCKQKLFFTSINTLNGKKTKYNKLPIAGYYDITNKKIVFNQDLFYPYINDSVFYPYNTSAEYYFVDGSINHRNNLLISFRYTPFVYEWDIKGHNNSYKLASQFIDTINAYKSPISKSDKEDPYYLGIYYAPNHQLYFRYAVLGDDYNNQALIIFADTNFNYKGEAIYATDFAIHGFYQNMFYNATIENDSLHIKFFNFEFTKMNKTLLKTQLDSIKRATKKLHEEQYCKIMGNKIKSENKTENDYFKYFRNIGINDSSFALLIISSNACHSCNDYIAKNISINQSVFFNIKKTPFYLTYVYKNEQEIKLFLNNYSLIDNNRILKQSQNIYKYFNPFQENNPRLVLVKNNKIVSDTIYMPDNLNLLIERLLKFYNFDVEEK
;
A
#
# COMPACT_ATOMS: atom_id res chain seq x y z
N MET A 1 17.78 -35.48 -63.11
CA MET A 1 18.41 -34.31 -62.47
C MET A 1 17.90 -34.24 -61.01
N PHE A 2 18.44 -35.07 -60.12
CA PHE A 2 18.11 -35.03 -58.67
C PHE A 2 19.40 -34.75 -57.91
N ARG A 3 19.57 -33.52 -57.43
CA ARG A 3 20.65 -33.17 -56.51
C ARG A 3 20.28 -33.66 -55.12
N LYS A 4 21.01 -34.68 -54.64
CA LYS A 4 21.02 -35.10 -53.23
C LYS A 4 21.44 -33.89 -52.38
N LEU A 5 20.49 -33.32 -51.64
CA LEU A 5 20.77 -32.46 -50.50
C LEU A 5 21.49 -33.34 -49.46
N LEU A 6 22.81 -33.20 -49.39
CA LEU A 6 23.63 -33.71 -48.30
C LEU A 6 23.22 -32.95 -47.03
N PHE A 7 22.26 -33.52 -46.29
CA PHE A 7 21.98 -33.13 -44.93
C PHE A 7 23.26 -33.33 -44.12
N ASN A 8 23.91 -32.25 -43.72
CA ASN A 8 25.13 -32.32 -42.93
C ASN A 8 24.75 -32.89 -41.54
N PRO A 9 25.17 -34.13 -41.20
CA PRO A 9 24.77 -34.77 -39.95
C PRO A 9 25.24 -33.98 -38.73
N ILE A 10 26.28 -33.15 -38.86
CA ILE A 10 26.76 -32.25 -37.81
C ILE A 10 25.73 -31.16 -37.49
N ILE A 11 25.04 -30.61 -38.49
CA ILE A 11 23.99 -29.59 -38.28
C ILE A 11 22.77 -30.24 -37.61
N LEU A 12 22.41 -31.46 -38.01
CA LEU A 12 21.32 -32.19 -37.37
C LEU A 12 21.66 -32.52 -35.90
N ILE A 13 22.89 -32.98 -35.62
CA ILE A 13 23.38 -33.26 -34.27
C ILE A 13 23.45 -31.99 -33.43
N LEU A 14 23.95 -30.87 -33.96
CA LEU A 14 23.93 -29.57 -33.27
C LEU A 14 22.52 -29.07 -33.01
N SER A 15 21.59 -29.26 -33.96
CA SER A 15 20.19 -28.88 -33.80
C SER A 15 19.49 -29.74 -32.74
N ILE A 16 19.79 -31.04 -32.70
CA ILE A 16 19.34 -31.97 -31.66
C ILE A 16 19.97 -31.58 -30.32
N ILE A 17 21.28 -31.32 -30.23
CA ILE A 17 21.94 -30.86 -29.00
C ILE A 17 21.36 -29.52 -28.53
N LEU A 18 21.03 -28.59 -29.42
CA LEU A 18 20.38 -27.31 -29.07
C LEU A 18 18.90 -27.48 -28.68
N LEU A 19 18.19 -28.44 -29.27
CA LEU A 19 16.82 -28.82 -28.90
C LEU A 19 16.77 -29.63 -27.60
N PHE A 20 17.81 -30.39 -27.27
CA PHE A 20 17.94 -31.20 -26.04
C PHE A 20 18.80 -30.53 -24.95
N ALA A 21 19.46 -29.41 -25.25
CA ALA A 21 19.85 -28.39 -24.26
C ALA A 21 18.62 -27.66 -23.67
N CYS A 22 17.42 -28.18 -23.99
CA CYS A 22 16.14 -27.84 -23.40
C CYS A 22 16.20 -27.83 -21.88
N LYS A 23 16.03 -26.61 -21.38
CA LYS A 23 15.37 -26.28 -20.12
C LYS A 23 15.83 -27.18 -18.98
N GLU A 24 16.97 -26.85 -18.40
CA GLU A 24 17.00 -26.91 -16.95
C GLU A 24 15.75 -26.18 -16.47
N SER A 25 14.80 -26.95 -15.96
CA SER A 25 13.70 -26.37 -15.21
C SER A 25 14.41 -25.64 -14.08
N VAL A 26 14.49 -24.31 -14.19
CA VAL A 26 15.09 -23.49 -13.14
C VAL A 26 14.17 -23.64 -11.94
N ASN A 27 14.53 -24.62 -11.12
CA ASN A 27 13.78 -25.04 -9.96
C ASN A 27 14.08 -24.03 -8.88
N LEU A 28 13.09 -23.19 -8.60
CA LEU A 28 13.14 -22.16 -7.59
C LEU A 28 12.90 -22.78 -6.22
N ILE A 29 13.63 -22.34 -5.22
CA ILE A 29 13.26 -22.58 -3.82
C ILE A 29 11.97 -21.80 -3.54
N THR A 30 10.99 -22.47 -2.97
CA THR A 30 9.74 -21.85 -2.50
C THR A 30 9.32 -22.44 -1.16
N ILE A 31 8.31 -21.84 -0.53
CA ILE A 31 7.77 -22.35 0.73
C ILE A 31 6.75 -23.44 0.40
N LYS A 32 7.01 -24.66 0.90
CA LYS A 32 6.05 -25.76 0.85
C LYS A 32 4.98 -25.57 1.92
N ASN A 33 5.43 -25.36 3.16
CA ASN A 33 4.59 -25.26 4.34
C ASN A 33 5.18 -24.28 5.36
N ILE A 34 4.31 -23.68 6.17
CA ILE A 34 4.68 -22.98 7.40
C ILE A 34 4.39 -23.94 8.56
N VAL A 35 5.45 -24.47 9.17
CA VAL A 35 5.31 -25.42 10.28
C VAL A 35 5.27 -24.66 11.59
N THR A 36 4.09 -24.63 12.19
CA THR A 36 3.90 -24.07 13.53
C THR A 36 4.52 -25.03 14.54
N LYS A 37 5.48 -24.55 15.33
CA LYS A 37 6.14 -25.34 16.37
C LYS A 37 5.46 -25.20 17.72
N ASN A 38 5.06 -23.99 18.07
CA ASN A 38 4.41 -23.71 19.34
C ASN A 38 3.52 -22.48 19.24
N ILE A 39 2.46 -22.44 20.06
CA ILE A 39 1.61 -21.27 20.26
C ILE A 39 1.51 -21.03 21.77
N ILE A 40 1.98 -19.89 22.22
CA ILE A 40 1.88 -19.46 23.61
C ILE A 40 0.75 -18.42 23.70
N LYS A 41 -0.24 -18.70 24.54
CA LYS A 41 -1.32 -17.78 24.86
C LYS A 41 -1.00 -17.08 26.18
N LEU A 42 -0.99 -15.75 26.15
CA LEU A 42 -0.74 -14.90 27.31
C LEU A 42 -1.99 -14.08 27.63
N PRO A 43 -2.33 -13.89 28.92
CA PRO A 43 -3.49 -13.11 29.31
C PRO A 43 -3.27 -11.62 29.01
N LEU A 44 -4.31 -10.94 28.56
CA LEU A 44 -4.30 -9.49 28.42
C LEU A 44 -4.41 -8.81 29.79
N PRO A 45 -3.74 -7.66 29.99
CA PRO A 45 -3.83 -6.93 31.25
C PRO A 45 -5.16 -6.17 31.41
N SER A 46 -5.91 -5.93 30.32
CA SER A 46 -7.22 -5.28 30.34
C SER A 46 -8.01 -5.55 29.06
N LYS A 47 -9.31 -5.22 29.08
CA LYS A 47 -10.16 -5.20 27.89
C LYS A 47 -9.81 -4.01 26.97
N GLY A 48 -10.20 -4.11 25.69
CA GLY A 48 -10.07 -3.02 24.71
C GLY A 48 -8.68 -2.86 24.08
N ILE A 49 -7.78 -3.83 24.29
CA ILE A 49 -6.50 -3.90 23.59
C ILE A 49 -6.75 -4.40 22.17
N ILE A 50 -6.23 -3.68 21.19
CA ILE A 50 -6.41 -4.00 19.77
C ILE A 50 -5.12 -4.41 19.08
N ASP A 51 -3.96 -4.04 19.64
CA ASP A 51 -2.66 -4.30 19.02
C ASP A 51 -1.53 -4.36 20.07
N CYS A 52 -0.36 -4.87 19.68
CA CYS A 52 0.81 -4.96 20.54
C CYS A 52 2.15 -4.94 19.79
N THR A 53 3.20 -4.51 20.47
CA THR A 53 4.59 -4.72 20.07
C THR A 53 5.24 -5.76 20.99
N VAL A 54 5.79 -6.84 20.41
CA VAL A 54 6.38 -7.96 21.16
C VAL A 54 7.86 -8.17 20.82
N LYS A 55 8.70 -8.36 21.84
CA LYS A 55 10.10 -8.80 21.72
C LYS A 55 10.33 -10.03 22.59
N ILE A 56 10.91 -11.08 22.00
CA ILE A 56 11.29 -12.29 22.73
C ILE A 56 12.77 -12.19 23.12
N ILE A 57 13.07 -12.41 24.40
CA ILE A 57 14.43 -12.31 24.93
C ILE A 57 14.77 -13.50 25.83
N ASN A 58 16.06 -13.70 26.06
CA ASN A 58 16.58 -14.66 27.03
C ASN A 58 17.37 -13.89 28.11
N ILE A 59 17.04 -14.12 29.39
CA ILE A 59 17.78 -13.61 30.54
C ILE A 59 18.04 -14.80 31.46
N GLU A 60 19.31 -15.10 31.76
CA GLU A 60 19.70 -16.19 32.67
C GLU A 60 19.01 -17.53 32.36
N ASP A 61 19.04 -17.93 31.09
CA ASP A 61 18.41 -19.16 30.56
C ASP A 61 16.89 -19.24 30.65
N LYS A 62 16.22 -18.12 30.98
CA LYS A 62 14.76 -17.99 30.99
C LYS A 62 14.28 -17.14 29.83
N VAL A 63 13.16 -17.56 29.24
CA VAL A 63 12.59 -16.91 28.05
C VAL A 63 11.44 -16.00 28.44
N TYR A 64 11.53 -14.74 28.02
CA TYR A 64 10.55 -13.71 28.32
C TYR A 64 9.99 -13.09 27.05
N ALA A 65 8.73 -12.63 27.13
CA ALA A 65 8.16 -11.70 26.16
C ALA A 65 8.01 -10.31 26.79
N LEU A 66 8.63 -9.32 26.17
CA LEU A 66 8.40 -7.92 26.48
C LEU A 66 7.31 -7.42 25.54
N VAL A 67 6.25 -6.85 26.12
CA VAL A 67 5.04 -6.51 25.40
C VAL A 67 4.61 -5.08 25.73
N LYS A 68 4.42 -4.25 24.71
CA LYS A 68 3.68 -2.98 24.79
C LYS A 68 2.33 -3.17 24.12
N PHE A 69 1.23 -2.81 24.78
CA PHE A 69 -0.12 -2.93 24.22
C PHE A 69 -0.66 -1.58 23.78
N TYR A 70 -1.55 -1.56 22.79
CA TYR A 70 -2.23 -0.35 22.30
C TYR A 70 -3.74 -0.45 22.56
N PRO A 71 -4.39 0.65 23.01
CA PRO A 71 -3.87 2.02 23.15
C PRO A 71 -3.14 2.33 24.48
N GLN A 72 -2.80 1.31 25.29
CA GLN A 72 -2.11 1.50 26.57
C GLN A 72 -0.63 1.88 26.40
N ASP A 73 -0.37 3.16 26.07
CA ASP A 73 0.95 3.61 25.61
C ASP A 73 2.06 3.69 26.67
N ASN A 74 1.76 3.54 27.97
CA ASN A 74 2.68 3.90 29.05
C ASN A 74 3.23 2.73 29.87
N LEU A 75 3.02 1.48 29.42
CA LEU A 75 3.52 0.28 30.11
C LEU A 75 4.21 -0.70 29.15
N ILE A 76 5.31 -1.28 29.62
CA ILE A 76 5.87 -2.52 29.04
C ILE A 76 5.66 -3.64 30.06
N TYR A 77 5.07 -4.75 29.60
CA TYR A 77 4.85 -5.95 30.39
C TYR A 77 5.95 -6.96 30.08
N ILE A 78 6.52 -7.56 31.12
CA ILE A 78 7.42 -8.71 30.99
C ILE A 78 6.64 -9.96 31.38
N TYR A 79 6.39 -10.82 30.40
CA TYR A 79 5.80 -12.14 30.61
C TYR A 79 6.89 -13.19 30.68
N ASP A 80 6.81 -14.06 31.67
CA ASP A 80 7.53 -15.34 31.66
C ASP A 80 6.77 -16.31 30.74
N LEU A 81 7.43 -16.78 29.68
CA LEU A 81 6.77 -17.64 28.69
C LEU A 81 6.50 -19.06 29.19
N LYS A 82 7.21 -19.51 30.25
CA LYS A 82 7.00 -20.82 30.88
C LYS A 82 5.78 -20.79 31.81
N THR A 83 5.73 -19.80 32.70
CA THR A 83 4.62 -19.69 33.67
C THR A 83 3.40 -18.96 33.10
N LYS A 84 3.57 -18.24 31.98
CA LYS A 84 2.54 -17.43 31.28
C LYS A 84 2.00 -16.27 32.10
N ASN A 85 2.68 -15.91 33.18
CA ASN A 85 2.30 -14.83 34.08
C ASN A 85 3.07 -13.55 33.78
N ILE A 86 2.46 -12.41 34.11
CA ILE A 86 3.15 -11.12 34.13
C ILE A 86 4.11 -11.12 35.31
N LEU A 87 5.41 -11.12 35.02
CA LEU A 87 6.48 -11.04 36.01
C LEU A 87 6.64 -9.60 36.51
N ARG A 88 6.61 -8.64 35.58
CA ARG A 88 6.91 -7.24 35.87
C ARG A 88 6.14 -6.31 34.92
N LYS A 89 5.86 -5.10 35.41
CA LYS A 89 5.36 -3.97 34.63
C LYS A 89 6.36 -2.83 34.73
N ILE A 90 6.82 -2.32 33.60
CA ILE A 90 7.73 -1.17 33.53
C ILE A 90 6.86 0.05 33.20
N LYS A 91 6.84 1.04 34.09
CA LYS A 91 6.14 2.30 33.84
C LYS A 91 6.99 3.19 32.96
N LEU A 92 6.46 3.59 31.81
CA LEU A 92 7.16 4.49 30.91
C LEU A 92 6.91 5.93 31.33
N ALA A 93 7.99 6.68 31.56
CA ALA A 93 7.93 8.13 31.78
C ALA A 93 7.63 8.91 30.50
N LEU A 94 7.81 8.28 29.34
CA LEU A 94 7.71 8.88 28.01
C LEU A 94 6.80 8.03 27.11
N LYS A 95 6.11 8.67 26.18
CA LYS A 95 5.44 7.93 25.09
C LYS A 95 6.50 7.40 24.14
N ILE A 96 6.60 6.07 24.04
CA ILE A 96 7.58 5.39 23.18
C ILE A 96 6.90 4.79 21.96
N GLU A 97 7.64 4.76 20.85
CA GLU A 97 7.25 4.08 19.61
C GLU A 97 7.70 2.62 19.61
N ASN A 98 8.91 2.36 20.13
CA ASN A 98 9.50 1.03 20.14
C ASN A 98 10.50 0.87 21.29
N PHE A 99 10.95 -0.36 21.53
CA PHE A 99 11.95 -0.68 22.55
C PHE A 99 12.81 -1.89 22.13
N GLN A 100 14.01 -1.96 22.70
CA GLN A 100 14.95 -3.05 22.51
C GLN A 100 15.65 -3.39 23.83
N PHE A 101 15.83 -4.69 24.09
CA PHE A 101 16.54 -5.16 25.28
C PHE A 101 18.04 -4.85 25.18
N ASN A 102 18.62 -4.30 26.26
CA ASN A 102 20.04 -3.93 26.33
C ASN A 102 20.89 -4.88 27.20
N GLY A 103 20.28 -5.57 28.18
CA GLY A 103 20.98 -6.42 29.15
C GLY A 103 20.19 -6.59 30.44
N ASN A 104 20.82 -7.20 31.46
CA ASN A 104 20.19 -7.79 32.66
C ASN A 104 19.09 -6.97 33.37
N ASP A 105 19.06 -5.65 33.23
CA ASP A 105 18.07 -4.78 33.87
C ASP A 105 17.65 -3.54 33.06
N SER A 106 17.98 -3.45 31.77
CA SER A 106 17.77 -2.22 30.98
C SER A 106 17.23 -2.41 29.57
N LEU A 107 16.50 -1.39 29.11
CA LEU A 107 15.90 -1.29 27.78
C LEU A 107 16.34 -0.01 27.09
N TRP A 108 16.66 -0.11 25.81
CA TRP A 108 16.61 1.00 24.88
C TRP A 108 15.15 1.31 24.56
N VAL A 109 14.76 2.57 24.64
CA VAL A 109 13.44 3.05 24.21
C VAL A 109 13.58 4.17 23.19
N PHE A 110 12.70 4.12 22.19
CA PHE A 110 12.68 5.03 21.06
C PHE A 110 11.42 5.88 21.12
N PHE A 111 11.56 7.18 20.89
CA PHE A 111 10.45 8.13 20.97
C PHE A 111 10.50 9.14 19.84
N HIS A 112 9.32 9.62 19.44
CA HIS A 112 9.19 10.60 18.38
C HIS A 112 9.69 11.97 18.88
N SER A 113 10.64 12.57 18.15
CA SER A 113 11.22 13.88 18.49
C SER A 113 10.19 15.00 18.53
N SER A 114 9.13 14.93 17.71
CA SER A 114 8.12 16.00 17.62
C SER A 114 7.18 16.09 18.82
N ASN A 115 7.10 15.04 19.66
CA ASN A 115 6.18 15.04 20.81
C ASN A 115 6.75 15.71 22.06
N TYR A 116 8.05 16.04 22.04
CA TYR A 116 8.71 16.66 23.18
C TYR A 116 9.70 17.73 22.70
N TYR A 117 9.23 18.96 22.57
CA TYR A 117 9.96 20.14 22.12
C TYR A 117 11.28 20.45 22.87
N ASN A 118 11.57 19.78 23.99
CA ASN A 118 12.74 20.04 24.83
C ASN A 118 13.75 18.88 24.93
N TYR A 119 13.54 17.75 24.25
CA TYR A 119 14.53 16.67 24.26
C TYR A 119 15.24 16.57 22.92
N ASP A 120 16.51 16.98 22.99
CA ASP A 120 17.57 16.82 22.00
C ASP A 120 17.92 15.32 21.75
N SER A 121 16.95 14.41 21.83
CA SER A 121 17.14 12.96 21.89
C SER A 121 16.02 12.21 21.17
N ALA A 122 16.35 11.07 20.56
CA ALA A 122 15.38 10.14 19.95
C ALA A 122 15.47 8.72 20.56
N LEU A 123 16.37 8.57 21.53
CA LEU A 123 16.69 7.32 22.20
C LEU A 123 16.99 7.60 23.68
N ALA A 124 16.52 6.72 24.55
CA ALA A 124 16.90 6.69 25.95
C ALA A 124 17.23 5.25 26.37
N LEU A 125 18.14 5.12 27.32
CA LEU A 125 18.33 3.90 28.08
C LEU A 125 17.53 4.03 29.38
N ILE A 126 16.62 3.09 29.63
CA ILE A 126 15.84 3.01 30.86
C ILE A 126 16.17 1.73 31.61
N ASN A 127 16.03 1.75 32.92
CA ASN A 127 16.04 0.52 33.72
C ASN A 127 14.63 -0.12 33.76
N PHE A 128 14.52 -1.30 34.36
CA PHE A 128 13.24 -1.99 34.54
C PHE A 128 12.29 -1.35 35.57
N ASN A 129 12.70 -0.31 36.29
CA ASN A 129 11.80 0.52 37.08
C ASN A 129 11.14 1.63 36.23
N GLY A 130 11.62 1.81 34.99
CA GLY A 130 11.15 2.87 34.09
C GLY A 130 11.91 4.19 34.23
N GLU A 131 12.96 4.22 35.05
CA GLU A 131 13.80 5.39 35.25
C GLU A 131 14.75 5.55 34.07
N VAL A 132 14.86 6.77 33.57
CA VAL A 132 15.79 7.09 32.48
C VAL A 132 17.20 7.16 33.05
N LEU A 133 18.06 6.24 32.60
CA LEU A 133 19.48 6.19 32.96
C LEU A 133 20.28 7.20 32.12
N GLN A 134 19.98 7.29 30.83
CA GLN A 134 20.69 8.19 29.93
C GLN A 134 19.87 8.51 28.66
N TYR A 135 19.98 9.75 28.20
CA TYR A 135 19.44 10.21 26.91
C TYR A 135 20.52 10.24 25.82
N TYR A 136 20.09 10.03 24.58
CA TYR A 136 20.96 9.94 23.42
C TYR A 136 20.41 10.78 22.27
N GLY A 137 21.18 11.81 21.95
CA GLY A 137 20.91 12.75 20.86
C GLY A 137 21.44 12.30 19.52
N PHE A 138 20.65 12.54 18.48
CA PHE A 138 21.07 12.31 17.12
C PHE A 138 21.14 13.60 16.32
N TYR A 139 22.33 13.97 15.85
CA TYR A 139 22.52 15.10 14.94
C TYR A 139 23.46 14.73 13.81
N HIS A 140 23.10 15.14 12.60
CA HIS A 140 24.07 15.21 11.51
C HIS A 140 25.10 16.32 11.84
N PRO A 141 26.41 16.13 11.59
CA PRO A 141 27.44 17.14 11.86
C PRO A 141 27.12 18.52 11.24
N ASN A 142 26.57 18.53 10.02
CA ASN A 142 26.14 19.77 9.35
C ASN A 142 25.01 20.52 10.09
N ILE A 143 24.19 19.83 10.90
CA ILE A 143 23.19 20.47 11.77
C ILE A 143 23.87 21.03 13.02
N LEU A 144 24.82 20.28 13.60
CA LEU A 144 25.58 20.74 14.76
C LEU A 144 26.36 22.01 14.46
N SER A 145 26.91 22.16 13.25
CA SER A 145 27.57 23.40 12.81
C SER A 145 26.60 24.57 12.68
N ILE A 146 25.36 24.34 12.23
CA ILE A 146 24.32 25.38 12.14
C ILE A 146 23.84 25.79 13.54
N LYS A 147 23.63 24.84 14.46
CA LYS A 147 23.29 25.13 15.87
C LYS A 147 24.41 25.89 16.60
N LYS A 148 25.69 25.55 16.32
CA LYS A 148 26.86 26.20 16.94
C LYS A 148 27.14 27.61 16.40
N ASN A 149 26.65 27.94 15.20
CA ASN A 149 26.78 29.27 14.61
C ASN A 149 25.40 29.77 14.12
N PRO A 150 24.56 30.32 15.02
CA PRO A 150 23.24 30.83 14.67
C PRO A 150 23.26 31.93 13.61
N SER A 151 24.40 32.61 13.41
CA SER A 151 24.64 33.59 12.34
C SER A 151 24.61 32.98 10.92
N LEU A 152 24.64 31.66 10.76
CA LEU A 152 24.38 30.99 9.48
C LEU A 152 22.88 30.93 9.14
N LEU A 153 21.99 31.19 10.10
CA LEU A 153 20.54 31.23 9.89
C LEU A 153 20.07 32.56 9.30
N THR A 154 20.87 33.62 9.43
CA THR A 154 20.36 34.98 9.23
C THR A 154 20.22 35.41 7.77
N ASN A 155 20.49 34.57 6.76
CA ASN A 155 20.45 35.09 5.38
C ASN A 155 20.05 34.15 4.24
N ASN A 156 19.41 32.98 4.43
CA ASN A 156 18.63 32.25 3.39
C ASN A 156 18.26 30.79 3.74
N ILE A 157 18.65 30.27 4.91
CA ILE A 157 18.29 28.90 5.30
C ILE A 157 16.90 28.95 5.94
N ASN A 158 15.90 28.92 5.07
CA ASN A 158 14.49 28.79 5.41
C ASN A 158 14.34 27.68 6.48
N THR A 159 13.75 27.96 7.64
CA THR A 159 13.59 27.05 8.81
C THR A 159 13.08 25.65 8.42
N SER A 160 12.37 25.54 7.30
CA SER A 160 12.03 24.28 6.63
C SER A 160 13.21 23.33 6.38
N ILE A 161 14.46 23.82 6.33
CA ILE A 161 15.67 22.98 6.19
C ILE A 161 16.03 22.36 7.54
N LEU A 162 15.82 23.03 8.67
CA LEU A 162 16.01 22.41 9.99
C LEU A 162 14.91 21.38 10.28
N ASP A 163 13.66 21.66 9.87
CA ASP A 163 12.55 20.69 9.90
C ASP A 163 12.79 19.48 8.98
N SER A 164 13.69 19.61 8.01
CA SER A 164 13.92 18.60 6.98
C SER A 164 14.98 17.56 7.25
N VAL A 165 15.86 17.80 8.22
CA VAL A 165 17.04 16.94 8.41
C VAL A 165 16.78 15.86 9.46
N LEU A 166 15.67 15.89 10.20
CA LEU A 166 15.56 15.08 11.41
C LEU A 166 14.22 14.36 11.55
N PHE A 167 14.00 13.39 10.67
CA PHE A 167 13.31 12.17 11.09
C PHE A 167 14.28 11.01 10.91
N LEU A 168 15.02 10.71 11.98
CA LEU A 168 15.51 9.35 12.18
C LEU A 168 14.29 8.51 12.46
N TYR A 169 13.66 8.07 11.38
CA TYR A 169 12.50 7.23 11.47
C TYR A 169 12.98 5.85 11.87
N ASN A 170 12.91 5.55 13.16
CA ASN A 170 13.07 4.19 13.64
C ASN A 170 11.73 3.47 13.45
N ASN A 171 11.41 3.14 12.20
CA ASN A 171 10.22 2.35 11.89
C ASN A 171 10.30 1.05 12.70
N GLY A 172 9.19 0.69 13.36
CA GLY A 172 9.06 -0.41 14.33
C GLY A 172 9.52 -1.81 13.88
N TYR A 173 10.06 -1.94 12.67
CA TYR A 173 10.63 -3.13 12.06
C TYR A 173 12.16 -3.23 12.17
N LEU A 174 12.87 -2.13 12.47
CA LEU A 174 14.34 -2.04 12.62
C LEU A 174 14.89 -2.62 13.95
N ASN A 175 14.20 -3.63 14.48
CA ASN A 175 14.37 -4.26 15.80
C ASN A 175 15.72 -4.97 16.04
N LYS A 176 16.73 -4.78 15.19
CA LYS A 176 17.91 -5.64 15.12
C LYS A 176 19.23 -4.88 14.90
N LEU A 177 19.28 -3.60 15.26
CA LEU A 177 20.40 -2.74 14.88
C LEU A 177 21.42 -2.45 15.98
N LEU A 178 21.36 -3.17 17.11
CA LEU A 178 22.43 -3.14 18.10
C LEU A 178 23.44 -4.26 17.81
N CYS A 179 24.61 -3.89 17.30
CA CYS A 179 25.72 -4.83 17.10
C CYS A 179 27.02 -4.21 17.59
N LYS A 180 27.80 -4.92 18.42
CA LYS A 180 29.11 -4.46 18.91
C LYS A 180 29.07 -3.04 19.51
N GLN A 181 28.09 -2.76 20.37
CA GLN A 181 27.85 -1.44 20.98
C GLN A 181 27.60 -0.29 19.97
N LYS A 182 27.16 -0.62 18.76
CA LYS A 182 26.73 0.35 17.76
C LYS A 182 25.26 0.17 17.51
N LEU A 183 24.51 1.25 17.61
CA LEU A 183 23.10 1.31 17.26
C LEU A 183 22.97 1.90 15.86
N PHE A 184 22.70 1.05 14.86
CA PHE A 184 22.47 1.51 13.51
C PHE A 184 21.10 2.18 13.37
N PHE A 185 21.01 3.10 12.42
CA PHE A 185 19.79 3.80 12.07
C PHE A 185 19.81 4.14 10.57
N THR A 186 18.62 4.44 10.05
CA THR A 186 18.42 4.98 8.71
C THR A 186 17.74 6.34 8.79
N SER A 187 18.05 7.25 7.87
CA SER A 187 17.39 8.56 7.77
C SER A 187 16.50 8.61 6.52
N ILE A 188 15.35 9.27 6.67
CA ILE A 188 14.43 9.53 5.56
C ILE A 188 14.60 10.98 5.11
N ASN A 189 14.68 11.19 3.79
CA ASN A 189 14.67 12.53 3.22
C ASN A 189 13.22 12.94 2.90
N THR A 190 12.54 13.59 3.85
CA THR A 190 11.09 13.83 3.84
C THR A 190 10.66 15.06 3.01
N LEU A 191 11.58 15.90 2.53
CA LEU A 191 11.24 17.16 1.85
C LEU A 191 10.93 17.05 0.34
N ASN A 192 11.24 15.92 -0.30
CA ASN A 192 11.18 15.86 -1.77
C ASN A 192 9.77 15.69 -2.33
N GLY A 193 8.74 15.53 -1.49
CA GLY A 193 7.34 15.45 -1.95
C GLY A 193 6.79 16.77 -2.50
N LYS A 194 7.39 17.92 -2.13
CA LYS A 194 6.92 19.25 -2.55
C LYS A 194 7.99 20.13 -3.19
N LYS A 195 9.27 19.76 -3.14
CA LYS A 195 10.39 20.54 -3.68
C LYS A 195 10.95 19.91 -4.95
N THR A 196 11.31 20.74 -5.93
CA THR A 196 11.92 20.37 -7.22
C THR A 196 13.41 20.02 -7.12
N LYS A 197 14.03 20.11 -5.93
CA LYS A 197 15.47 19.92 -5.73
C LYS A 197 15.74 18.82 -4.70
N TYR A 198 16.46 17.79 -5.13
CA TYR A 198 16.91 16.67 -4.32
C TYR A 198 18.16 17.06 -3.52
N ASN A 199 18.05 17.07 -2.19
CA ASN A 199 19.20 17.19 -1.32
C ASN A 199 19.82 15.81 -1.06
N LYS A 200 21.00 15.54 -1.62
CA LYS A 200 21.73 14.30 -1.40
C LYS A 200 22.26 14.24 0.04
N LEU A 201 21.66 13.39 0.87
CA LEU A 201 22.03 13.19 2.28
C LEU A 201 22.36 11.72 2.55
N PRO A 202 23.38 11.43 3.38
CA PRO A 202 23.63 10.08 3.90
C PRO A 202 22.37 9.49 4.54
N ILE A 203 22.05 8.25 4.18
CA ILE A 203 20.80 7.59 4.57
C ILE A 203 20.96 6.50 5.64
N ALA A 204 22.20 6.18 5.99
CA ALA A 204 22.51 5.21 7.03
C ALA A 204 23.63 5.72 7.93
N GLY A 205 23.56 5.34 9.20
CA GLY A 205 24.58 5.65 10.18
C GLY A 205 24.49 4.72 11.38
N TYR A 206 25.40 4.91 12.31
CA TYR A 206 25.29 4.31 13.63
C TYR A 206 25.68 5.30 14.72
N TYR A 207 25.08 5.11 15.89
CA TYR A 207 25.53 5.71 17.13
C TYR A 207 26.48 4.74 17.84
N ASP A 208 27.71 5.19 18.04
CA ASP A 208 28.72 4.49 18.82
C ASP A 208 28.45 4.73 20.30
N ILE A 209 27.96 3.72 21.01
CA ILE A 209 27.57 3.85 22.42
C ILE A 209 28.80 4.11 23.29
N THR A 210 29.93 3.47 22.98
CA THR A 210 31.18 3.62 23.73
C THR A 210 31.75 5.03 23.61
N ASN A 211 31.87 5.51 22.37
CA ASN A 211 32.49 6.80 22.07
C ASN A 211 31.50 7.98 22.09
N LYS A 212 30.21 7.69 22.32
CA LYS A 212 29.11 8.65 22.32
C LYS A 212 29.09 9.55 21.07
N LYS A 213 29.37 8.96 19.90
CA LYS A 213 29.46 9.69 18.63
C LYS A 213 28.61 9.05 17.55
N ILE A 214 28.12 9.88 16.64
CA ILE A 214 27.39 9.40 15.46
C ILE A 214 28.35 9.32 14.29
N VAL A 215 28.26 8.23 13.55
CA VAL A 215 29.01 8.02 12.32
C VAL A 215 28.02 7.76 11.20
N PHE A 216 28.02 8.63 10.19
CA PHE A 216 27.24 8.45 8.98
C PHE A 216 28.06 7.72 7.93
N ASN A 217 27.40 6.88 7.14
CA ASN A 217 27.97 6.32 5.93
C ASN A 217 27.99 7.40 4.84
N GLN A 218 29.18 7.95 4.55
CA GLN A 218 29.31 9.07 3.62
C GLN A 218 29.08 8.70 2.15
N ASP A 219 29.01 7.40 1.83
CA ASP A 219 28.92 6.92 0.46
C ASP A 219 27.55 6.30 0.13
N LEU A 220 26.70 6.10 1.14
CA LEU A 220 25.38 5.52 0.95
C LEU A 220 24.30 6.58 0.92
N PHE A 221 23.65 6.71 -0.23
CA PHE A 221 22.57 7.64 -0.54
C PHE A 221 21.38 6.89 -1.13
N TYR A 222 20.21 7.53 -1.19
CA TYR A 222 19.10 6.94 -1.96
C TYR A 222 19.52 6.77 -3.42
N PRO A 223 19.45 5.55 -3.96
CA PRO A 223 19.94 5.30 -5.30
C PRO A 223 18.97 5.86 -6.34
N TYR A 224 19.52 6.32 -7.46
CA TYR A 224 18.79 6.79 -8.64
C TYR A 224 17.88 8.01 -8.46
N ILE A 225 17.88 8.68 -7.29
CA ILE A 225 17.15 9.93 -7.09
C ILE A 225 18.04 11.12 -7.43
N ASN A 226 17.49 12.09 -8.16
CA ASN A 226 18.11 13.38 -8.43
C ASN A 226 17.03 14.45 -8.70
N ASP A 227 17.43 15.66 -9.06
CA ASP A 227 16.52 16.79 -9.34
C ASP A 227 15.48 16.53 -10.45
N SER A 228 15.68 15.47 -11.24
CA SER A 228 14.82 15.07 -12.37
C SER A 228 14.22 13.67 -12.24
N VAL A 229 14.49 12.96 -11.13
CA VAL A 229 14.13 11.55 -10.95
C VAL A 229 13.70 11.29 -9.51
N PHE A 230 12.45 10.92 -9.30
CA PHE A 230 11.80 10.73 -8.00
C PHE A 230 11.08 9.39 -7.89
N TYR A 231 10.89 8.89 -6.68
CA TYR A 231 9.98 7.76 -6.43
C TYR A 231 8.62 8.24 -5.92
N PRO A 232 7.55 7.43 -6.05
CA PRO A 232 6.24 7.76 -5.51
C PRO A 232 6.28 8.05 -4.01
N TYR A 233 5.38 8.92 -3.56
CA TYR A 233 5.13 9.17 -2.14
C TYR A 233 3.63 9.13 -1.84
N ASN A 234 3.26 8.76 -0.61
CA ASN A 234 1.89 8.85 -0.10
C ASN A 234 1.74 10.11 0.78
N THR A 235 0.58 10.77 0.69
CA THR A 235 0.24 12.03 1.39
C THR A 235 0.25 11.92 2.91
N SER A 236 0.18 10.70 3.46
CA SER A 236 0.11 10.39 4.89
C SER A 236 1.43 10.00 5.57
N ALA A 237 2.58 10.38 5.00
CA ALA A 237 3.93 10.32 5.61
C ALA A 237 4.85 9.11 5.28
N GLU A 238 4.64 8.41 4.17
CA GLU A 238 5.58 7.37 3.73
C GLU A 238 6.49 7.85 2.59
N TYR A 239 7.59 8.53 2.96
CA TYR A 239 8.66 8.87 2.03
C TYR A 239 9.79 7.84 2.12
N TYR A 240 10.34 7.45 0.97
CA TYR A 240 11.62 6.73 0.81
C TYR A 240 11.96 5.75 1.93
N PHE A 241 11.09 4.77 2.16
CA PHE A 241 11.27 3.85 3.28
C PHE A 241 12.49 2.94 3.06
N VAL A 242 13.27 2.83 4.12
CA VAL A 242 14.45 1.99 4.23
C VAL A 242 14.22 1.03 5.38
N ASP A 243 14.46 -0.25 5.14
CA ASP A 243 14.47 -1.27 6.20
C ASP A 243 15.75 -2.09 6.10
N GLY A 244 16.19 -2.63 7.23
CA GLY A 244 17.50 -3.22 7.35
C GLY A 244 17.61 -4.27 8.45
N SER A 245 18.62 -5.12 8.31
CA SER A 245 18.93 -6.15 9.31
C SER A 245 20.43 -6.37 9.40
N ILE A 246 20.87 -7.15 10.37
CA ILE A 246 22.26 -7.57 10.48
C ILE A 246 22.43 -8.91 9.77
N ASN A 247 23.46 -9.00 8.94
CA ASN A 247 23.77 -10.22 8.20
C ASN A 247 24.61 -11.22 9.00
N HIS A 248 24.89 -12.38 8.41
CA HIS A 248 25.70 -13.44 9.01
C HIS A 248 27.14 -13.01 9.39
N ARG A 249 27.65 -11.92 8.82
CA ARG A 249 28.99 -11.35 9.08
C ARG A 249 28.95 -10.21 10.09
N ASN A 250 27.79 -9.90 10.65
CA ASN A 250 27.55 -8.74 11.51
C ASN A 250 27.63 -7.37 10.82
N ASN A 251 27.35 -7.32 9.51
CA ASN A 251 27.25 -6.10 8.73
C ASN A 251 25.80 -5.65 8.60
N LEU A 252 25.58 -4.35 8.41
CA LEU A 252 24.24 -3.79 8.20
C LEU A 252 23.79 -4.05 6.76
N LEU A 253 22.61 -4.64 6.60
CA LEU A 253 21.89 -4.75 5.33
C LEU A 253 20.83 -3.67 5.24
N ILE A 254 20.65 -3.12 4.05
CA ILE A 254 19.78 -1.99 3.78
C ILE A 254 19.02 -2.28 2.49
N SER A 255 17.69 -2.28 2.58
CA SER A 255 16.75 -2.50 1.48
C SER A 255 15.90 -1.25 1.26
N PHE A 256 15.78 -0.83 0.00
CA PHE A 256 14.94 0.29 -0.42
C PHE A 256 13.68 -0.21 -1.12
N ARG A 257 12.55 0.48 -0.90
CA ARG A 257 11.27 0.09 -1.49
C ARG A 257 11.27 0.01 -3.01
N TYR A 258 11.91 0.94 -3.70
CA TYR A 258 11.78 1.07 -5.16
C TYR A 258 13.06 0.73 -5.92
N THR A 259 13.91 -0.12 -5.32
CA THR A 259 15.21 -0.44 -5.92
C THR A 259 15.44 -1.94 -5.90
N PRO A 260 15.95 -2.53 -6.99
CA PRO A 260 16.27 -3.95 -7.02
C PRO A 260 17.51 -4.30 -6.18
N PHE A 261 18.14 -3.33 -5.53
CA PHE A 261 19.39 -3.53 -4.82
C PHE A 261 19.20 -3.61 -3.31
N VAL A 262 20.04 -4.43 -2.70
CA VAL A 262 20.30 -4.50 -1.26
C VAL A 262 21.73 -4.05 -1.05
N TYR A 263 21.96 -3.23 -0.04
CA TYR A 263 23.27 -2.70 0.28
C TYR A 263 23.75 -3.30 1.58
N GLU A 264 25.01 -3.72 1.60
CA GLU A 264 25.73 -4.16 2.79
C GLU A 264 26.74 -3.11 3.16
N TRP A 265 26.68 -2.61 4.39
CA TRP A 265 27.65 -1.71 4.96
C TRP A 265 28.51 -2.45 6.00
N ASP A 266 29.78 -2.63 5.67
CA ASP A 266 30.82 -2.94 6.66
C ASP A 266 31.22 -1.63 7.35
N ILE A 267 31.13 -1.59 8.67
CA ILE A 267 31.51 -0.44 9.50
C ILE A 267 32.97 0.00 9.25
N LYS A 268 33.82 -0.87 8.71
CA LYS A 268 35.19 -0.52 8.27
C LYS A 268 35.25 0.38 7.03
N GLY A 269 34.12 0.67 6.39
CA GLY A 269 34.01 1.65 5.30
C GLY A 269 33.75 1.06 3.92
N HIS A 270 33.47 -0.23 3.80
CA HIS A 270 33.12 -0.85 2.51
C HIS A 270 31.61 -0.95 2.34
N ASN A 271 31.12 -0.51 1.18
CA ASN A 271 29.74 -0.68 0.76
C ASN A 271 29.69 -1.65 -0.42
N ASN A 272 28.98 -2.76 -0.24
CA ASN A 272 28.66 -3.68 -1.33
C ASN A 272 27.19 -3.51 -1.70
N SER A 273 26.89 -3.60 -3.00
CA SER A 273 25.51 -3.63 -3.49
C SER A 273 25.24 -4.93 -4.20
N TYR A 274 24.12 -5.56 -3.89
CA TYR A 274 23.70 -6.84 -4.45
C TYR A 274 22.34 -6.67 -5.13
N LYS A 275 22.21 -7.11 -6.38
CA LYS A 275 20.93 -7.12 -7.09
C LYS A 275 20.09 -8.29 -6.58
N LEU A 276 19.01 -7.99 -5.86
CA LEU A 276 18.03 -8.95 -5.36
C LEU A 276 16.61 -8.50 -5.72
N ALA A 277 16.31 -8.59 -7.02
CA ALA A 277 15.00 -8.29 -7.57
C ALA A 277 14.13 -9.55 -7.66
N SER A 278 12.81 -9.37 -7.62
CA SER A 278 11.89 -10.42 -8.05
C SER A 278 12.06 -10.69 -9.55
N GLN A 279 11.84 -11.94 -9.95
CA GLN A 279 11.78 -12.36 -11.35
C GLN A 279 10.36 -12.32 -11.94
N PHE A 280 9.34 -11.94 -11.15
CA PHE A 280 7.93 -11.96 -11.53
C PHE A 280 7.26 -10.60 -11.48
N ILE A 281 7.82 -9.65 -10.74
CA ILE A 281 7.37 -8.25 -10.76
C ILE A 281 8.48 -7.35 -11.24
N ASP A 282 8.10 -6.38 -12.06
CA ASP A 282 8.93 -5.21 -12.32
C ASP A 282 8.69 -4.21 -11.20
N THR A 283 9.76 -3.78 -10.52
CA THR A 283 9.63 -2.65 -9.59
C THR A 283 9.45 -1.35 -10.32
N ILE A 284 8.78 -0.42 -9.64
CA ILE A 284 8.54 0.95 -10.10
C ILE A 284 9.79 1.57 -10.74
N ASN A 285 9.60 2.08 -11.95
CA ASN A 285 10.52 3.01 -12.58
C ASN A 285 10.37 4.38 -11.94
N ALA A 286 11.49 5.02 -11.64
CA ALA A 286 11.48 6.37 -11.10
C ALA A 286 10.82 7.36 -12.09
N TYR A 287 10.12 8.35 -11.53
CA TYR A 287 9.31 9.33 -12.26
C TYR A 287 10.07 10.64 -12.46
N LYS A 288 9.74 11.37 -13.52
CA LYS A 288 10.37 12.66 -13.83
C LYS A 288 9.98 13.81 -12.90
N SER A 289 8.92 13.62 -12.10
CA SER A 289 8.44 14.58 -11.11
C SER A 289 7.89 13.85 -9.88
N PRO A 290 7.82 14.48 -8.70
CA PRO A 290 7.15 13.89 -7.54
C PRO A 290 5.69 13.58 -7.89
N ILE A 291 5.27 12.32 -7.70
CA ILE A 291 3.87 11.91 -7.89
C ILE A 291 3.29 11.51 -6.54
N SER A 292 2.28 12.28 -6.11
CA SER A 292 1.36 11.86 -5.05
C SER A 292 0.50 10.74 -5.60
N LYS A 293 0.63 9.51 -5.08
CA LYS A 293 -0.30 8.45 -5.47
C LYS A 293 -1.69 8.75 -4.92
N SER A 294 -2.68 8.88 -5.80
CA SER A 294 -4.10 8.94 -5.41
C SER A 294 -4.84 7.63 -5.65
N ASP A 295 -4.46 6.76 -6.60
CA ASP A 295 -5.39 5.68 -7.02
C ASP A 295 -4.78 4.30 -7.35
N LYS A 296 -3.45 4.08 -7.28
CA LYS A 296 -2.86 2.74 -7.50
C LYS A 296 -1.57 2.49 -6.71
N GLU A 297 -1.53 1.45 -5.89
CA GLU A 297 -0.30 0.97 -5.26
C GLU A 297 0.50 0.13 -6.25
N ASP A 298 1.53 0.71 -6.89
CA ASP A 298 2.50 -0.12 -7.63
C ASP A 298 3.34 -1.02 -6.69
N PRO A 299 3.88 -2.15 -7.20
CA PRO A 299 4.72 -3.06 -6.41
C PRO A 299 5.99 -2.42 -5.85
N TYR A 300 6.39 -2.84 -4.65
CA TYR A 300 7.61 -2.35 -3.99
C TYR A 300 8.23 -3.38 -3.05
N TYR A 301 9.53 -3.27 -2.81
CA TYR A 301 10.26 -4.10 -1.84
C TYR A 301 10.10 -3.60 -0.41
N LEU A 302 10.27 -4.47 0.56
CA LEU A 302 10.35 -4.12 1.98
C LEU A 302 11.67 -4.64 2.56
N GLY A 303 11.70 -4.88 3.87
CA GLY A 303 12.87 -5.35 4.61
C GLY A 303 13.54 -6.58 4.02
N ILE A 304 14.83 -6.67 4.31
CA ILE A 304 15.62 -7.89 4.12
C ILE A 304 15.97 -8.47 5.49
N TYR A 305 15.87 -9.79 5.62
CA TYR A 305 16.16 -10.51 6.86
C TYR A 305 17.06 -11.71 6.57
N TYR A 306 17.95 -12.02 7.51
CA TYR A 306 18.74 -13.25 7.48
C TYR A 306 18.09 -14.31 8.38
N ALA A 307 17.90 -15.55 7.88
CA ALA A 307 17.56 -16.69 8.72
C ALA A 307 18.75 -17.65 8.85
N PRO A 308 19.43 -17.66 10.01
CA PRO A 308 20.64 -18.44 10.26
C PRO A 308 20.54 -19.93 9.91
N ASN A 309 19.43 -20.60 10.26
CA ASN A 309 19.31 -22.07 10.08
C ASN A 309 19.37 -22.51 8.63
N HIS A 310 18.82 -21.68 7.76
CA HIS A 310 18.72 -21.98 6.35
C HIS A 310 19.88 -21.37 5.58
N GLN A 311 20.66 -20.49 6.22
CA GLN A 311 21.68 -19.67 5.58
C GLN A 311 21.12 -18.92 4.36
N LEU A 312 19.88 -18.42 4.51
CA LEU A 312 19.17 -17.68 3.47
C LEU A 312 18.85 -16.26 3.93
N TYR A 313 18.83 -15.35 2.97
CA TYR A 313 18.18 -14.06 3.10
C TYR A 313 16.76 -14.11 2.54
N PHE A 314 15.89 -13.30 3.13
CA PHE A 314 14.48 -13.15 2.83
C PHE A 314 14.24 -11.68 2.54
N ARG A 315 13.77 -11.34 1.36
CA ARG A 315 13.37 -9.97 1.02
C ARG A 315 11.91 -9.96 0.62
N TYR A 316 11.13 -9.08 1.23
CA TYR A 316 9.71 -8.95 0.91
C TYR A 316 9.52 -8.07 -0.33
N ALA A 317 8.52 -8.40 -1.13
CA ALA A 317 8.01 -7.56 -2.19
C ALA A 317 6.49 -7.49 -2.09
N VAL A 318 5.94 -6.33 -1.76
CA VAL A 318 4.50 -6.07 -1.78
C VAL A 318 4.07 -5.96 -3.23
N LEU A 319 3.05 -6.71 -3.59
CA LEU A 319 2.42 -6.65 -4.90
C LEU A 319 1.36 -5.56 -4.91
N GLY A 320 1.21 -4.90 -6.05
CA GLY A 320 0.23 -3.84 -6.19
C GLY A 320 -1.22 -4.32 -6.21
N ASP A 321 -2.15 -3.38 -6.34
CA ASP A 321 -3.61 -3.64 -6.29
C ASP A 321 -4.06 -4.74 -7.25
N ASP A 322 -3.39 -4.86 -8.41
CA ASP A 322 -3.64 -5.93 -9.39
C ASP A 322 -3.56 -7.34 -8.78
N TYR A 323 -2.90 -7.52 -7.64
CA TYR A 323 -2.69 -8.81 -6.96
C TYR A 323 -3.38 -8.89 -5.58
N ASN A 324 -4.39 -8.06 -5.33
CA ASN A 324 -5.14 -8.04 -4.05
C ASN A 324 -4.20 -7.86 -2.85
N ASN A 325 -3.22 -6.98 -2.99
CA ASN A 325 -2.22 -6.63 -1.97
C ASN A 325 -1.45 -7.82 -1.37
N GLN A 326 -1.31 -8.92 -2.12
CA GLN A 326 -0.46 -10.03 -1.70
C GLN A 326 1.02 -9.62 -1.69
N ALA A 327 1.89 -10.43 -1.10
CA ALA A 327 3.33 -10.23 -1.12
C ALA A 327 4.06 -11.43 -1.72
N LEU A 328 5.28 -11.20 -2.19
CA LEU A 328 6.27 -12.22 -2.48
C LEU A 328 7.38 -12.17 -1.42
N ILE A 329 7.90 -13.34 -1.07
CA ILE A 329 9.17 -13.47 -0.36
C ILE A 329 10.20 -13.97 -1.35
N ILE A 330 11.29 -13.21 -1.51
CA ILE A 330 12.44 -13.54 -2.33
C ILE A 330 13.52 -14.19 -1.45
N PHE A 331 14.04 -15.33 -1.88
CA PHE A 331 15.12 -16.06 -1.20
C PHE A 331 16.45 -15.87 -1.91
N ALA A 332 17.51 -15.64 -1.14
CA ALA A 332 18.89 -15.66 -1.64
C ALA A 332 19.83 -16.38 -0.68
N ASP A 333 20.95 -16.93 -1.17
CA ASP A 333 22.00 -17.48 -0.30
C ASP A 333 22.84 -16.38 0.36
N THR A 334 23.79 -16.77 1.22
CA THR A 334 24.74 -15.88 1.91
C THR A 334 25.63 -15.05 0.98
N ASN A 335 25.69 -15.38 -0.31
CA ASN A 335 26.39 -14.61 -1.35
C ASN A 335 25.43 -13.74 -2.18
N PHE A 336 24.18 -13.61 -1.74
CA PHE A 336 23.10 -12.89 -2.43
C PHE A 336 22.73 -13.47 -3.81
N ASN A 337 23.06 -14.73 -4.09
CA ASN A 337 22.55 -15.38 -5.29
C ASN A 337 21.08 -15.74 -5.07
N TYR A 338 20.23 -15.26 -5.97
CA TYR A 338 18.80 -15.58 -5.99
C TYR A 338 18.58 -17.10 -6.02
N LYS A 339 17.72 -17.59 -5.13
CA LYS A 339 17.35 -19.01 -5.02
C LYS A 339 15.89 -19.29 -5.36
N GLY A 340 15.00 -18.32 -5.21
CA GLY A 340 13.60 -18.49 -5.57
C GLY A 340 12.67 -17.50 -4.89
N GLU A 341 11.37 -17.73 -5.05
CA GLU A 341 10.30 -16.86 -4.54
C GLU A 341 9.10 -17.68 -4.04
N ALA A 342 8.33 -17.13 -3.12
CA ALA A 342 7.07 -17.70 -2.65
C ALA A 342 6.00 -16.62 -2.52
N ILE A 343 4.77 -16.94 -2.93
CA ILE A 343 3.59 -16.12 -2.61
C ILE A 343 3.37 -16.20 -1.10
N TYR A 344 3.18 -15.04 -0.50
CA TYR A 344 3.02 -14.86 0.93
C TYR A 344 1.74 -14.09 1.21
N ALA A 345 0.85 -14.70 1.99
CA ALA A 345 -0.33 -14.00 2.49
C ALA A 345 0.11 -12.97 3.53
N THR A 346 -0.37 -11.74 3.39
CA THR A 346 -0.09 -10.59 4.26
C THR A 346 -0.42 -10.83 5.73
N ASP A 347 -1.31 -11.77 6.00
CA ASP A 347 -1.88 -12.10 7.30
C ASP A 347 -0.84 -12.71 8.26
N PHE A 348 0.31 -13.14 7.73
CA PHE A 348 1.44 -13.64 8.52
C PHE A 348 2.51 -12.56 8.67
N ALA A 349 2.34 -11.59 9.57
CA ALA A 349 3.42 -10.64 9.85
C ALA A 349 4.58 -11.34 10.61
N ILE A 350 5.82 -11.28 10.11
CA ILE A 350 6.99 -11.73 10.87
C ILE A 350 7.43 -10.60 11.81
N HIS A 351 7.22 -10.79 13.11
CA HIS A 351 7.62 -9.79 14.12
C HIS A 351 9.09 -9.91 14.53
N GLY A 352 9.67 -11.10 14.44
CA GLY A 352 11.08 -11.29 14.76
C GLY A 352 11.57 -12.72 14.62
N PHE A 353 12.78 -12.95 15.16
CA PHE A 353 13.45 -14.24 15.17
C PHE A 353 13.94 -14.55 16.59
N TYR A 354 13.73 -15.78 17.05
CA TYR A 354 14.17 -16.28 18.34
C TYR A 354 14.59 -17.74 18.24
N GLN A 355 15.77 -18.09 18.79
CA GLN A 355 16.31 -19.47 18.80
C GLN A 355 15.95 -20.25 17.54
N ASN A 356 16.39 -19.75 16.39
CA ASN A 356 16.24 -20.51 15.15
C ASN A 356 14.77 -20.60 14.65
N MET A 357 13.86 -19.76 15.13
CA MET A 357 12.46 -19.72 14.68
C MET A 357 12.00 -18.30 14.41
N PHE A 358 11.05 -18.17 13.47
CA PHE A 358 10.27 -16.95 13.34
C PHE A 358 9.19 -16.91 14.41
N TYR A 359 8.79 -15.70 14.80
CA TYR A 359 7.60 -15.52 15.62
C TYR A 359 6.72 -14.40 15.09
N ASN A 360 5.42 -14.59 15.25
CA ASN A 360 4.40 -13.55 15.11
C ASN A 360 3.60 -13.45 16.42
N ALA A 361 3.03 -12.28 16.66
CA ALA A 361 2.24 -12.03 17.85
C ALA A 361 0.94 -11.31 17.47
N THR A 362 -0.21 -11.90 17.81
CA THR A 362 -1.53 -11.37 17.45
C THR A 362 -2.43 -11.32 18.67
N ILE A 363 -3.37 -10.37 18.69
CA ILE A 363 -4.41 -10.30 19.71
C ILE A 363 -5.63 -11.04 19.16
N GLU A 364 -6.00 -12.14 19.80
CA GLU A 364 -7.10 -13.01 19.38
C GLU A 364 -7.87 -13.50 20.61
N ASN A 365 -9.20 -13.44 20.55
CA ASN A 365 -10.11 -13.95 21.59
C ASN A 365 -9.71 -13.48 23.01
N ASP A 366 -9.52 -12.16 23.19
CA ASP A 366 -9.11 -11.54 24.46
C ASP A 366 -7.78 -12.08 25.03
N SER A 367 -6.89 -12.57 24.18
CA SER A 367 -5.57 -13.06 24.58
C SER A 367 -4.48 -12.67 23.56
N LEU A 368 -3.24 -12.60 24.04
CA LEU A 368 -2.07 -12.43 23.17
C LEU A 368 -1.57 -13.81 22.74
N HIS A 369 -1.61 -14.09 21.45
CA HIS A 369 -1.10 -15.31 20.83
C HIS A 369 0.30 -15.05 20.27
N ILE A 370 1.33 -15.65 20.87
CA ILE A 370 2.70 -15.66 20.32
C ILE A 370 2.93 -17.02 19.66
N LYS A 371 3.05 -17.02 18.34
CA LYS A 371 3.21 -18.24 17.55
C LYS A 371 4.62 -18.32 16.97
N PHE A 372 5.29 -19.44 17.24
CA PHE A 372 6.62 -19.76 16.76
C PHE A 372 6.53 -20.74 15.58
N PHE A 373 7.25 -20.46 14.50
CA PHE A 373 7.15 -21.26 13.28
C PHE A 373 8.45 -21.25 12.45
N ASN A 374 8.54 -22.22 11.55
CA ASN A 374 9.61 -22.35 10.56
C ASN A 374 9.04 -22.53 9.15
N PHE A 375 9.87 -22.24 8.15
CA PHE A 375 9.57 -22.54 6.75
C PHE A 375 10.12 -23.91 6.37
N GLU A 376 9.27 -24.74 5.77
CA GLU A 376 9.71 -25.91 5.01
C GLU A 376 9.82 -25.52 3.54
N PHE A 377 11.00 -25.74 2.98
CA PHE A 377 11.29 -25.39 1.59
C PHE A 377 11.05 -26.58 0.66
N THR A 378 10.63 -26.28 -0.56
CA THR A 378 10.59 -27.22 -1.68
C THR A 378 11.12 -26.55 -2.94
N LYS A 379 11.36 -27.34 -3.98
CA LYS A 379 11.65 -26.86 -5.32
C LYS A 379 10.35 -26.75 -6.12
N MET A 380 10.20 -25.65 -6.86
CA MET A 380 9.06 -25.39 -7.74
C MET A 380 9.53 -24.89 -9.09
N ASN A 381 8.86 -25.31 -10.16
CA ASN A 381 9.09 -24.78 -11.50
C ASN A 381 8.67 -23.30 -11.54
N LYS A 382 9.54 -22.43 -12.04
CA LYS A 382 9.27 -21.00 -12.26
C LYS A 382 7.92 -20.72 -12.96
N THR A 383 7.55 -21.56 -13.92
CA THR A 383 6.29 -21.43 -14.69
C THR A 383 5.07 -21.58 -13.79
N LEU A 384 5.11 -22.48 -12.80
CA LEU A 384 3.99 -22.73 -11.90
C LEU A 384 3.69 -21.51 -11.02
N LEU A 385 4.74 -20.90 -10.44
CA LEU A 385 4.60 -19.68 -9.63
C LEU A 385 4.02 -18.53 -10.46
N LYS A 386 4.48 -18.38 -11.71
CA LYS A 386 3.90 -17.40 -12.65
C LYS A 386 2.41 -17.66 -12.88
N THR A 387 2.01 -18.91 -13.13
CA THR A 387 0.60 -19.28 -13.31
C THR A 387 -0.25 -18.95 -12.07
N GLN A 388 0.29 -19.13 -10.86
CA GLN A 388 -0.40 -18.76 -9.62
C GLN A 388 -0.61 -17.24 -9.53
N LEU A 389 0.42 -16.44 -9.80
CA LEU A 389 0.32 -14.98 -9.84
C LEU A 389 -0.67 -14.48 -10.89
N ASP A 390 -0.65 -15.05 -12.10
CA ASP A 390 -1.59 -14.71 -13.17
C ASP A 390 -3.04 -15.07 -12.78
N SER A 391 -3.22 -16.14 -12.00
CA SER A 391 -4.53 -16.52 -11.46
C SER A 391 -5.04 -15.50 -10.44
N ILE A 392 -4.19 -15.08 -9.50
CA ILE A 392 -4.52 -14.04 -8.51
C ILE A 392 -4.91 -12.75 -9.24
N LYS A 393 -4.10 -12.33 -10.21
CA LYS A 393 -4.35 -11.11 -10.99
C LYS A 393 -5.70 -11.12 -11.70
N ARG A 394 -6.07 -12.25 -12.32
CA ARG A 394 -7.38 -12.41 -12.97
C ARG A 394 -8.52 -12.39 -11.97
N ALA A 395 -8.36 -13.04 -10.81
CA ALA A 395 -9.38 -13.06 -9.77
C ALA A 395 -9.62 -11.65 -9.19
N THR A 396 -8.56 -10.89 -8.91
CA THR A 396 -8.67 -9.50 -8.43
C THR A 396 -9.36 -8.60 -9.44
N LYS A 397 -8.98 -8.71 -10.72
CA LYS A 397 -9.65 -7.97 -11.80
C LYS A 397 -11.16 -8.27 -11.83
N LYS A 398 -11.53 -9.55 -11.75
CA LYS A 398 -12.94 -9.98 -11.73
C LYS A 398 -13.68 -9.42 -10.50
N LEU A 399 -13.07 -9.48 -9.31
CA LEU A 399 -13.64 -8.93 -8.08
C LEU A 399 -13.88 -7.42 -8.19
N HIS A 400 -12.95 -6.66 -8.77
CA HIS A 400 -13.14 -5.25 -9.03
C HIS A 400 -14.30 -5.02 -10.01
N GLU A 401 -14.32 -5.72 -11.15
CA GLU A 401 -15.41 -5.64 -12.13
C GLU A 401 -16.78 -5.97 -11.51
N GLU A 402 -16.86 -7.00 -10.66
CA GLU A 402 -18.06 -7.39 -9.92
C GLU A 402 -18.45 -6.36 -8.84
N GLN A 403 -17.48 -5.70 -8.18
CA GLN A 403 -17.73 -4.63 -7.21
C GLN A 403 -18.24 -3.35 -7.87
N TYR A 404 -17.68 -2.97 -9.02
CA TYR A 404 -18.18 -1.84 -9.81
C TYR A 404 -19.60 -2.12 -10.32
N CYS A 405 -19.90 -3.37 -10.68
CA CYS A 405 -21.20 -3.82 -11.16
C CYS A 405 -22.09 -4.46 -10.07
N LYS A 406 -21.99 -4.03 -8.81
CA LYS A 406 -23.00 -4.45 -7.81
C LYS A 406 -24.34 -3.79 -8.13
N ILE A 407 -25.31 -4.60 -8.54
CA ILE A 407 -26.74 -4.26 -8.43
C ILE A 407 -26.97 -3.89 -6.97
N MET A 408 -27.06 -2.60 -6.66
CA MET A 408 -27.47 -2.15 -5.33
C MET A 408 -28.97 -2.42 -5.21
N GLY A 409 -29.30 -3.67 -4.92
CA GLY A 409 -30.65 -4.14 -4.64
C GLY A 409 -31.14 -3.54 -3.34
N ASN A 410 -31.57 -2.28 -3.38
CA ASN A 410 -32.50 -1.77 -2.39
C ASN A 410 -33.90 -2.14 -2.84
N LYS A 411 -34.69 -2.66 -1.89
CA LYS A 411 -36.10 -3.00 -2.06
C LYS A 411 -36.81 -1.86 -2.79
N ILE A 412 -37.40 -2.17 -3.94
CA ILE A 412 -38.38 -1.33 -4.61
C ILE A 412 -39.46 -1.02 -3.58
N LYS A 413 -39.49 0.22 -3.08
CA LYS A 413 -40.62 0.72 -2.31
C LYS A 413 -41.60 1.30 -3.32
N SER A 414 -42.77 0.69 -3.43
CA SER A 414 -43.88 1.25 -4.17
C SER A 414 -44.70 2.15 -3.24
N GLU A 415 -44.71 3.45 -3.50
CA GLU A 415 -45.73 4.35 -2.97
C GLU A 415 -46.73 4.66 -4.09
N ASN A 416 -48.01 4.81 -3.77
CA ASN A 416 -49.01 5.28 -4.74
C ASN A 416 -48.77 6.77 -5.06
N LYS A 417 -47.89 7.05 -6.02
CA LYS A 417 -47.72 8.40 -6.61
C LYS A 417 -48.68 8.58 -7.78
N THR A 418 -49.25 9.76 -7.88
CA THR A 418 -50.12 10.13 -9.00
C THR A 418 -49.33 10.77 -10.13
N GLU A 419 -49.84 10.73 -11.35
CA GLU A 419 -49.22 11.39 -12.51
C GLU A 419 -49.06 12.91 -12.30
N ASN A 420 -49.93 13.54 -11.50
CA ASN A 420 -49.80 14.94 -11.09
C ASN A 420 -48.54 15.23 -10.25
N ASP A 421 -48.09 14.27 -9.44
CA ASP A 421 -46.87 14.44 -8.62
C ASP A 421 -45.62 14.54 -9.49
N TYR A 422 -45.57 13.77 -10.59
CA TYR A 422 -44.49 13.80 -11.58
C TYR A 422 -44.46 15.15 -12.31
N PHE A 423 -45.59 15.62 -12.81
CA PHE A 423 -45.64 16.88 -13.55
C PHE A 423 -45.37 18.10 -12.66
N LYS A 424 -45.78 18.06 -11.39
CA LYS A 424 -45.38 19.08 -10.41
C LYS A 424 -43.87 19.09 -10.22
N TYR A 425 -43.25 17.92 -10.12
CA TYR A 425 -41.80 17.79 -10.01
C TYR A 425 -41.08 18.32 -11.26
N PHE A 426 -41.49 17.92 -12.47
CA PHE A 426 -40.88 18.37 -13.73
C PHE A 426 -40.87 19.90 -13.86
N ARG A 427 -41.99 20.55 -13.52
CA ARG A 427 -42.07 22.02 -13.49
C ARG A 427 -41.11 22.65 -12.47
N ASN A 428 -41.00 22.06 -11.28
CA ASN A 428 -40.09 22.56 -10.23
C ASN A 428 -38.62 22.52 -10.65
N ILE A 429 -38.22 21.60 -11.53
CA ILE A 429 -36.85 21.48 -12.04
C ILE A 429 -36.64 22.18 -13.39
N GLY A 430 -37.62 22.96 -13.84
CA GLY A 430 -37.52 23.78 -15.05
C GLY A 430 -37.89 23.09 -16.36
N ILE A 431 -38.51 21.91 -16.32
CA ILE A 431 -39.06 21.24 -17.50
C ILE A 431 -40.53 21.66 -17.66
N ASN A 432 -40.80 22.51 -18.64
CA ASN A 432 -42.14 23.00 -18.96
C ASN A 432 -42.72 22.42 -20.26
N ASP A 433 -41.93 21.64 -20.99
CA ASP A 433 -42.31 21.03 -22.26
C ASP A 433 -43.38 19.95 -22.08
N SER A 434 -44.35 19.92 -23.00
CA SER A 434 -45.41 18.92 -22.96
C SER A 434 -44.96 17.55 -23.47
N SER A 435 -43.84 17.46 -24.18
CA SER A 435 -43.24 16.21 -24.63
C SER A 435 -41.72 16.29 -24.48
N PHE A 436 -41.11 15.32 -23.81
CA PHE A 436 -39.66 15.29 -23.56
C PHE A 436 -39.18 13.88 -23.19
N ALA A 437 -37.87 13.68 -23.25
CA ALA A 437 -37.19 12.55 -22.62
C ALA A 437 -36.32 13.05 -21.47
N LEU A 438 -36.37 12.36 -20.33
CA LEU A 438 -35.57 12.66 -19.14
C LEU A 438 -34.77 11.43 -18.75
N LEU A 439 -33.45 11.53 -18.83
CA LEU A 439 -32.52 10.53 -18.36
C LEU A 439 -31.93 10.95 -17.01
N ILE A 440 -32.06 10.10 -16.01
CA ILE A 440 -31.56 10.34 -14.65
C ILE A 440 -30.43 9.35 -14.36
N ILE A 441 -29.27 9.88 -13.98
CA ILE A 441 -28.09 9.12 -13.54
C ILE A 441 -27.60 9.66 -12.20
N SER A 442 -27.02 8.79 -11.37
CA SER A 442 -26.64 9.10 -9.97
C SER A 442 -25.14 9.01 -9.76
N SER A 443 -24.54 9.89 -8.96
CA SER A 443 -23.15 9.73 -8.54
C SER A 443 -22.95 8.50 -7.64
N ASN A 444 -24.03 7.99 -7.05
CA ASN A 444 -24.04 6.72 -6.30
C ASN A 444 -24.31 5.48 -7.17
N ALA A 445 -24.55 5.65 -8.48
CA ALA A 445 -24.81 4.52 -9.37
C ALA A 445 -23.52 3.79 -9.74
N CYS A 446 -23.66 2.62 -10.37
CA CYS A 446 -22.55 1.89 -10.96
C CYS A 446 -21.74 2.79 -11.92
N HIS A 447 -20.43 2.92 -11.67
CA HIS A 447 -19.56 3.83 -12.41
C HIS A 447 -19.45 3.46 -13.89
N SER A 448 -19.30 2.17 -14.22
CA SER A 448 -19.25 1.70 -15.61
C SER A 448 -20.57 1.91 -16.37
N CYS A 449 -21.71 1.83 -15.65
CA CYS A 449 -23.03 2.14 -16.22
C CYS A 449 -23.14 3.63 -16.56
N ASN A 450 -22.70 4.50 -15.66
CA ASN A 450 -22.65 5.94 -15.90
C ASN A 450 -21.69 6.28 -17.04
N ASP A 451 -20.50 5.66 -17.09
CA ASP A 451 -19.53 5.82 -18.19
C ASP A 451 -20.15 5.48 -19.53
N TYR A 452 -20.78 4.31 -19.63
CA TYR A 452 -21.40 3.83 -20.86
C TYR A 452 -22.45 4.83 -21.35
N ILE A 453 -23.35 5.24 -20.47
CA ILE A 453 -24.41 6.19 -20.77
C ILE A 453 -23.84 7.56 -21.16
N ALA A 454 -22.96 8.12 -20.32
CA ALA A 454 -22.41 9.45 -20.52
C ALA A 454 -21.58 9.55 -21.81
N LYS A 455 -20.81 8.51 -22.16
CA LYS A 455 -20.10 8.42 -23.44
C LYS A 455 -21.07 8.39 -24.62
N ASN A 456 -22.11 7.56 -24.56
CA ASN A 456 -23.13 7.51 -25.63
C ASN A 456 -23.82 8.87 -25.83
N ILE A 457 -24.20 9.55 -24.75
CA ILE A 457 -24.78 10.89 -24.81
C ILE A 457 -23.78 11.92 -25.33
N SER A 458 -22.54 11.89 -24.85
CA SER A 458 -21.48 12.82 -25.27
C SER A 458 -21.17 12.73 -26.77
N ILE A 459 -21.00 11.50 -27.29
CA ILE A 459 -20.74 11.27 -28.72
C ILE A 459 -21.89 11.82 -29.58
N ASN A 460 -23.13 11.71 -29.10
CA ASN A 460 -24.33 12.11 -29.82
C ASN A 460 -24.93 13.43 -29.32
N GLN A 461 -24.17 14.24 -28.57
CA GLN A 461 -24.71 15.39 -27.84
C GLN A 461 -25.29 16.46 -28.78
N SER A 462 -24.69 16.61 -29.96
CA SER A 462 -25.16 17.53 -31.02
C SER A 462 -26.51 17.12 -31.60
N VAL A 463 -26.89 15.85 -31.49
CA VAL A 463 -28.21 15.36 -31.89
C VAL A 463 -29.18 15.55 -30.74
N PHE A 464 -28.92 14.93 -29.59
CA PHE A 464 -29.86 14.91 -28.47
C PHE A 464 -30.20 16.30 -27.93
N PHE A 465 -29.21 17.18 -27.74
CA PHE A 465 -29.46 18.50 -27.16
C PHE A 465 -30.03 19.53 -28.15
N ASN A 466 -30.14 19.22 -29.44
CA ASN A 466 -30.70 20.12 -30.45
C ASN A 466 -32.15 19.79 -30.87
N ILE A 467 -32.75 18.72 -30.37
CA ILE A 467 -34.15 18.37 -30.66
C ILE A 467 -35.08 19.40 -30.01
N LYS A 468 -35.82 20.18 -30.81
CA LYS A 468 -36.69 21.26 -30.30
C LYS A 468 -38.10 20.81 -29.91
N LYS A 469 -38.73 19.96 -30.71
CA LYS A 469 -40.15 19.55 -30.52
C LYS A 469 -40.35 18.59 -29.34
N THR A 470 -39.30 17.85 -29.00
CA THR A 470 -39.30 16.89 -27.89
C THR A 470 -37.92 16.91 -27.23
N PRO A 471 -37.64 17.89 -26.37
CA PRO A 471 -36.31 18.07 -25.82
C PRO A 471 -35.81 16.84 -25.03
N PHE A 472 -34.50 16.60 -25.07
CA PHE A 472 -33.82 15.65 -24.21
C PHE A 472 -33.23 16.37 -23.01
N TYR A 473 -33.48 15.85 -21.81
CA TYR A 473 -32.91 16.31 -20.55
C TYR A 473 -32.04 15.23 -19.92
N LEU A 474 -30.87 15.63 -19.42
CA LEU A 474 -29.99 14.78 -18.62
C LEU A 474 -29.95 15.33 -17.19
N THR A 475 -30.37 14.54 -16.23
CA THR A 475 -30.22 14.86 -14.81
C THR A 475 -29.07 14.05 -14.22
N TYR A 476 -28.06 14.75 -13.69
CA TYR A 476 -27.01 14.14 -12.87
C TYR A 476 -27.29 14.43 -11.39
N VAL A 477 -27.53 13.37 -10.64
CA VAL A 477 -27.83 13.44 -9.21
C VAL A 477 -26.52 13.35 -8.43
N TYR A 478 -26.15 14.42 -7.75
CA TYR A 478 -24.84 14.54 -7.09
C TYR A 478 -24.94 14.66 -5.56
N LYS A 479 -23.85 14.32 -4.85
CA LYS A 479 -23.70 14.59 -3.42
C LYS A 479 -23.19 15.99 -3.14
N ASN A 480 -22.26 16.46 -3.98
CA ASN A 480 -21.65 17.78 -3.90
C ASN A 480 -21.48 18.39 -5.30
N GLU A 481 -21.39 19.72 -5.39
CA GLU A 481 -21.27 20.41 -6.68
C GLU A 481 -19.93 20.17 -7.41
N GLN A 482 -18.91 19.65 -6.72
CA GLN A 482 -17.63 19.32 -7.37
C GLN A 482 -17.78 18.07 -8.25
N GLU A 483 -18.57 17.08 -7.82
CA GLU A 483 -18.84 15.85 -8.59
C GLU A 483 -19.45 16.15 -9.97
N ILE A 484 -20.40 17.08 -10.06
CA ILE A 484 -21.02 17.42 -11.35
C ILE A 484 -20.05 18.15 -12.28
N LYS A 485 -19.18 19.02 -11.76
CA LYS A 485 -18.14 19.67 -12.57
C LYS A 485 -17.16 18.65 -13.15
N LEU A 486 -16.75 17.68 -12.32
CA LEU A 486 -15.88 16.59 -12.76
C LEU A 486 -16.58 15.71 -13.80
N PHE A 487 -17.84 15.36 -13.58
CA PHE A 487 -18.63 14.57 -14.53
C PHE A 487 -18.70 15.24 -15.90
N LEU A 488 -19.12 16.52 -15.97
CA LEU A 488 -19.22 17.24 -17.24
C LEU A 488 -17.87 17.35 -17.97
N ASN A 489 -16.80 17.64 -17.24
CA ASN A 489 -15.45 17.72 -17.80
C ASN A 489 -14.97 16.35 -18.34
N ASN A 490 -15.17 15.27 -17.58
CA ASN A 490 -14.68 13.94 -17.94
C ASN A 490 -15.30 13.41 -19.24
N TYR A 491 -16.56 13.75 -19.52
CA TYR A 491 -17.24 13.31 -20.75
C TYR A 491 -17.41 14.43 -21.77
N SER A 492 -16.76 15.59 -21.60
CA SER A 492 -16.87 16.73 -22.53
C SER A 492 -18.33 17.11 -22.84
N LEU A 493 -19.20 17.03 -21.83
CA LEU A 493 -20.61 17.41 -21.93
C LEU A 493 -20.73 18.91 -21.73
N ILE A 494 -21.29 19.60 -22.73
CA ILE A 494 -21.46 21.05 -22.68
C ILE A 494 -22.57 21.39 -21.67
N ASP A 495 -22.20 22.05 -20.57
CA ASP A 495 -23.15 22.54 -19.57
C ASP A 495 -24.17 23.49 -20.23
N ASN A 496 -25.44 23.11 -20.19
CA ASN A 496 -26.53 23.83 -20.83
C ASN A 496 -27.82 23.67 -20.02
N ASN A 497 -28.89 24.39 -20.41
CA ASN A 497 -30.17 24.37 -19.70
C ASN A 497 -30.94 23.03 -19.77
N ARG A 498 -30.44 22.05 -20.53
CA ARG A 498 -30.97 20.68 -20.61
C ARG A 498 -30.19 19.69 -19.75
N ILE A 499 -29.10 20.11 -19.12
CA ILE A 499 -28.40 19.36 -18.09
C ILE A 499 -28.87 19.88 -16.72
N LEU A 500 -29.67 19.08 -16.04
CA LEU A 500 -30.29 19.45 -14.78
C LEU A 500 -29.43 18.96 -13.60
N LYS A 501 -29.13 19.88 -12.69
CA LYS A 501 -28.30 19.66 -11.51
C LYS A 501 -29.22 19.40 -10.32
N GLN A 502 -29.27 18.17 -9.81
CA GLN A 502 -30.22 17.78 -8.77
C GLN A 502 -29.53 17.10 -7.58
N SER A 503 -30.05 17.32 -6.37
CA SER A 503 -29.62 16.61 -5.16
C SER A 503 -30.31 15.24 -5.05
N GLN A 504 -29.77 14.36 -4.20
CA GLN A 504 -30.20 12.96 -4.03
C GLN A 504 -31.71 12.75 -3.80
N ASN A 505 -32.43 13.76 -3.29
CA ASN A 505 -33.85 13.68 -2.98
C ASN A 505 -34.80 13.64 -4.20
N ILE A 506 -34.30 13.60 -5.43
CA ILE A 506 -35.10 13.51 -6.66
C ILE A 506 -35.90 12.21 -6.78
N TYR A 507 -35.33 11.08 -6.38
CA TYR A 507 -35.94 9.77 -6.62
C TYR A 507 -37.27 9.57 -5.89
N LYS A 508 -37.56 10.34 -4.84
CA LYS A 508 -38.83 10.26 -4.08
C LYS A 508 -40.07 10.68 -4.87
N TYR A 509 -39.88 11.35 -6.01
CA TYR A 509 -40.97 11.77 -6.91
C TYR A 509 -41.34 10.70 -7.93
N PHE A 510 -40.64 9.57 -7.90
CA PHE A 510 -40.64 8.53 -8.93
C PHE A 510 -41.06 7.18 -8.33
N ASN A 511 -41.92 6.44 -9.04
CA ASN A 511 -42.41 5.12 -8.67
C ASN A 511 -42.08 4.10 -9.78
N PRO A 512 -41.42 2.96 -9.50
CA PRO A 512 -40.80 2.59 -8.23
C PRO A 512 -39.62 3.48 -7.82
N PHE A 513 -39.43 3.68 -6.50
CA PHE A 513 -38.32 4.44 -5.94
C PHE A 513 -37.01 3.64 -6.00
N GLN A 514 -35.98 4.17 -6.68
CA GLN A 514 -34.63 3.61 -6.67
C GLN A 514 -33.57 4.66 -7.03
N GLU A 515 -32.58 4.85 -6.15
CA GLU A 515 -31.62 5.97 -6.23
C GLU A 515 -30.33 5.67 -7.01
N ASN A 516 -30.10 4.41 -7.35
CA ASN A 516 -28.76 3.90 -7.70
C ASN A 516 -28.65 3.38 -9.13
N ASN A 517 -29.75 3.33 -9.89
CA ASN A 517 -29.73 2.83 -11.26
C ASN A 517 -30.21 3.91 -12.24
N PRO A 518 -29.67 3.94 -13.47
CA PRO A 518 -30.15 4.83 -14.52
C PRO A 518 -31.64 4.66 -14.78
N ARG A 519 -32.35 5.78 -14.92
CA ARG A 519 -33.78 5.79 -15.18
C ARG A 519 -34.09 6.66 -16.40
N LEU A 520 -34.90 6.14 -17.31
CA LEU A 520 -35.41 6.89 -18.46
C LEU A 520 -36.92 7.11 -18.30
N VAL A 521 -37.31 8.37 -18.31
CA VAL A 521 -38.71 8.80 -18.33
C VAL A 521 -39.01 9.45 -19.67
N LEU A 522 -40.03 8.95 -20.35
CA LEU A 522 -40.48 9.45 -21.65
C LEU A 522 -41.88 10.02 -21.49
N VAL A 523 -42.07 11.26 -21.95
CA VAL A 523 -43.31 12.01 -21.82
C VAL A 523 -43.78 12.50 -23.19
N LYS A 524 -45.06 12.31 -23.49
CA LYS A 524 -45.68 12.78 -24.73
C LYS A 524 -47.04 13.42 -24.41
N ASN A 525 -47.23 14.66 -24.84
CA ASN A 525 -48.46 15.43 -24.64
C ASN A 525 -48.96 15.44 -23.18
N ASN A 526 -48.07 15.73 -22.23
CA ASN A 526 -48.32 15.70 -20.78
C ASN A 526 -48.82 14.35 -20.26
N LYS A 527 -48.36 13.26 -20.88
CA LYS A 527 -48.58 11.89 -20.41
C LYS A 527 -47.27 11.13 -20.34
N ILE A 528 -47.05 10.42 -19.23
CA ILE A 528 -45.89 9.53 -19.09
C ILE A 528 -46.15 8.29 -19.95
N VAL A 529 -45.36 8.13 -21.02
CA VAL A 529 -45.48 6.97 -21.93
C VAL A 529 -44.54 5.82 -21.52
N SER A 530 -43.44 6.14 -20.83
CA SER A 530 -42.55 5.15 -20.25
C SER A 530 -41.84 5.72 -19.04
N ASP A 531 -41.67 4.89 -18.03
CA ASP A 531 -40.83 5.16 -16.86
C ASP A 531 -40.13 3.85 -16.50
N THR A 532 -38.81 3.78 -16.72
CA THR A 532 -38.08 2.51 -16.63
C THR A 532 -36.72 2.72 -15.98
N ILE A 533 -36.40 1.86 -15.02
CA ILE A 533 -35.08 1.74 -14.41
C ILE A 533 -34.32 0.63 -15.12
N TYR A 534 -33.08 0.90 -15.54
CA TYR A 534 -32.26 -0.04 -16.28
C TYR A 534 -31.18 -0.64 -15.39
N MET A 535 -31.08 -1.96 -15.46
CA MET A 535 -30.01 -2.72 -14.82
C MET A 535 -28.77 -2.74 -15.72
N PRO A 536 -27.57 -3.02 -15.16
CA PRO A 536 -26.31 -3.02 -15.91
C PRO A 536 -26.33 -3.91 -17.17
N ASP A 537 -27.02 -5.04 -17.11
CA ASP A 537 -27.15 -6.02 -18.20
C ASP A 537 -28.07 -5.58 -19.34
N ASN A 538 -28.86 -4.51 -19.15
CA ASN A 538 -29.88 -4.05 -20.08
C ASN A 538 -29.70 -2.57 -20.50
N LEU A 539 -28.51 -2.00 -20.32
CA LEU A 539 -28.26 -0.60 -20.67
C LEU A 539 -28.34 -0.31 -22.17
N ASN A 540 -28.11 -1.29 -23.04
CA ASN A 540 -28.29 -1.12 -24.48
C ASN A 540 -29.74 -0.76 -24.82
N LEU A 541 -30.70 -1.42 -24.16
CA LEU A 541 -32.13 -1.15 -24.32
C LEU A 541 -32.52 0.27 -23.90
N LEU A 542 -31.78 0.90 -22.98
CA LEU A 542 -31.99 2.31 -22.61
C LEU A 542 -31.75 3.21 -23.81
N ILE A 543 -30.62 3.04 -24.48
CA ILE A 543 -30.23 3.85 -25.65
C ILE A 543 -31.17 3.55 -26.82
N GLU A 544 -31.48 2.29 -27.09
CA GLU A 544 -32.42 1.92 -28.14
C GLU A 544 -33.81 2.52 -27.93
N ARG A 545 -34.35 2.49 -26.70
CA ARG A 545 -35.66 3.08 -26.39
C ARG A 545 -35.64 4.60 -26.54
N LEU A 546 -34.54 5.25 -26.16
CA LEU A 546 -34.36 6.68 -26.38
C LEU A 546 -34.35 7.02 -27.88
N LEU A 547 -33.62 6.25 -28.69
CA LEU A 547 -33.55 6.43 -30.14
C LEU A 547 -34.91 6.19 -30.82
N LYS A 548 -35.60 5.10 -30.47
CA LYS A 548 -36.95 4.78 -30.95
C LYS A 548 -37.96 5.86 -30.60
N PHE A 549 -37.87 6.45 -29.40
CA PHE A 549 -38.75 7.56 -28.99
C PHE A 549 -38.60 8.80 -29.90
N TYR A 550 -37.41 9.00 -30.47
CA TYR A 550 -37.14 10.05 -31.45
C TYR A 550 -37.34 9.62 -32.91
N ASN A 551 -37.85 8.41 -33.15
CA ASN A 551 -38.03 7.80 -34.47
C ASN A 551 -36.72 7.64 -35.26
N PHE A 552 -35.60 7.37 -34.58
CA PHE A 552 -34.39 6.90 -35.25
C PHE A 552 -34.49 5.40 -35.52
N ASP A 553 -34.06 4.98 -36.71
CA ASP A 553 -33.90 3.57 -37.04
C ASP A 553 -32.69 3.01 -36.29
N VAL A 554 -32.89 1.90 -35.60
CA VAL A 554 -31.84 1.19 -34.86
C VAL A 554 -31.46 -0.03 -35.69
N GLU A 555 -30.33 0.02 -36.39
CA GLU A 555 -29.71 -1.17 -36.98
C GLU A 555 -28.80 -1.84 -35.93
N GLU A 556 -29.14 -3.07 -35.54
CA GLU A 556 -28.24 -3.90 -34.73
C GLU A 556 -27.04 -4.33 -35.60
N LYS A 557 -25.82 -4.02 -35.16
CA LYS A 557 -24.58 -4.54 -35.76
C LYS A 557 -23.83 -5.43 -34.80
#